data_AF-H8IA59-F1
#
_entry.id   AF-H8IA59-F1
#
_cell.length_a   1.000
_cell.length_b   1.000
_cell.length_c   1.000
_cell.angle_alpha   90.00
_cell.angle_beta   90.00
_cell.angle_gamma   90.00
#
_symmetry.space_group_name_H-M   'P 1'
#
loop_
_entity.id
_entity.type
_entity.pdbx_description
1 polymer ?
#
loop_
_entity_poly.entity_id
_entity_poly.type
_entity_poly.pdbx_seq_one_letter_code
_entity_poly.pdbx_strand_id
1 'polypeptide(L)'
;MRRTIEEINEKIRDGSVNVVTAEEMTALVQELGVSEAARQVDVVTTGTFGAMCSSGVFFNFGHSDPPIKMQRVWLNDVEAYTGIAAVDAYLGATQLSDTKGMDYGGSHVIEDLLKGEEVWLKAIAYGTDCYPRKRIDTSITLDDMNQAIMVNPRNAYQKYNAATNCSSKTIYTYMGTLLPNNGNVTYSGAGVLSPLSNDPNYETIGVGTRIFLGGAQGYIISEGTQHSPSGGFGTLMVTGNLKKMKREYIRAATFYKYGTTMYVGLGIPIPILNDDIARATAVSDAEIVTGVYDYSVPRRSKPELRKVTYEELKSGMIDLNGKEVKTSSLSSFYMARQVAAELKSWIKSGKFFLSSPVERIPVEGSTKPMKQTQEMPLIKDVMVPVATIKVGFSVYEAAKKIIEDRFNHLPVVDEDKRLVGIVTSWDVSKALALSKDGDLAPIMTRNVITVSPEDPVDLAVRLLEKHNISALPVIDKDRKVLGIVTGEGLSKLISRGLRQ
;
A
#
# COMPACT_ATOMS: atom_id res chain seq x y z
N MET A 1 -16.06 32.37 -18.95
CA MET A 1 -17.42 32.53 -18.36
C MET A 1 -17.31 32.16 -16.88
N ARG A 2 -18.07 32.74 -15.95
CA ARG A 2 -18.01 32.35 -14.53
C ARG A 2 -19.39 31.91 -14.06
N ARG A 3 -19.55 30.61 -13.83
CA ARG A 3 -20.75 30.00 -13.22
C ARG A 3 -20.57 29.82 -11.73
N THR A 4 -21.67 29.71 -11.01
CA THR A 4 -21.73 29.39 -9.58
C THR A 4 -22.27 27.97 -9.36
N ILE A 5 -21.98 27.41 -8.19
CA ILE A 5 -22.51 26.10 -7.82
C ILE A 5 -24.04 26.18 -7.61
N GLU A 6 -24.54 27.31 -7.13
CA GLU A 6 -25.96 27.59 -6.95
C GLU A 6 -26.72 27.53 -8.29
N GLU A 7 -26.23 28.18 -9.34
CA GLU A 7 -26.81 28.11 -10.68
C GLU A 7 -26.84 26.66 -11.22
N ILE A 8 -25.78 25.88 -10.99
CA ILE A 8 -25.74 24.46 -11.39
C ILE A 8 -26.77 23.65 -10.58
N ASN A 9 -26.91 23.93 -9.28
CA ASN A 9 -27.90 23.27 -8.43
C ASN A 9 -29.35 23.63 -8.82
N GLU A 10 -29.60 24.80 -9.39
CA GLU A 10 -30.89 25.15 -9.99
C GLU A 10 -31.18 24.28 -11.20
N LYS A 11 -30.20 24.12 -12.11
CA LYS A 11 -30.32 23.19 -13.25
C LYS A 11 -30.50 21.73 -12.83
N ILE A 12 -29.91 21.32 -11.70
CA ILE A 12 -30.14 19.98 -11.13
C ILE A 12 -31.59 19.84 -10.68
N ARG A 13 -32.17 20.90 -10.11
CA ARG A 13 -33.55 20.90 -9.60
C ARG A 13 -34.58 20.87 -10.72
N ASP A 14 -34.35 21.58 -11.82
CA ASP A 14 -35.26 21.62 -12.97
C ASP A 14 -35.01 20.50 -14.01
N GLY A 15 -33.89 19.77 -13.87
CA GLY A 15 -33.53 18.64 -14.75
C GLY A 15 -32.80 19.04 -16.04
N SER A 16 -32.45 20.31 -16.22
CA SER A 16 -31.71 20.82 -17.39
C SER A 16 -30.19 20.67 -17.30
N VAL A 17 -29.66 20.18 -16.16
CA VAL A 17 -28.22 20.02 -15.94
C VAL A 17 -27.56 19.12 -16.98
N ASN A 18 -26.47 19.59 -17.58
CA ASN A 18 -25.63 18.76 -18.44
C ASN A 18 -24.48 18.13 -17.66
N VAL A 19 -24.57 16.82 -17.42
CA VAL A 19 -23.57 16.05 -16.66
C VAL A 19 -22.90 15.06 -17.58
N VAL A 20 -21.57 15.07 -17.56
CA VAL A 20 -20.72 14.11 -18.28
C VAL A 20 -19.76 13.43 -17.31
N THR A 21 -19.16 12.32 -17.72
CA THR A 21 -18.04 11.67 -17.04
C THR A 21 -16.72 12.29 -17.51
N ALA A 22 -15.63 12.10 -16.76
CA ALA A 22 -14.32 12.59 -17.19
C ALA A 22 -13.88 12.02 -18.56
N GLU A 23 -14.18 10.74 -18.83
CA GLU A 23 -13.89 10.14 -20.15
C GLU A 23 -14.67 10.83 -21.29
N GLU A 24 -15.96 11.15 -21.07
CA GLU A 24 -16.78 11.89 -22.03
C GLU A 24 -16.30 13.34 -22.19
N MET A 25 -15.83 13.98 -21.11
CA MET A 25 -15.30 15.35 -21.14
C MET A 25 -14.05 15.47 -22.02
N THR A 26 -13.10 14.54 -21.88
CA THR A 26 -11.90 14.49 -22.72
C THR A 26 -12.27 14.43 -24.21
N ALA A 27 -13.23 13.58 -24.58
CA ALA A 27 -13.69 13.46 -25.97
C ALA A 27 -14.36 14.76 -26.47
N LEU A 28 -15.24 15.37 -25.66
CA LEU A 28 -15.91 16.62 -26.01
C LEU A 28 -14.93 17.78 -26.23
N VAL A 29 -13.90 17.90 -25.40
CA VAL A 29 -12.89 18.96 -25.56
C VAL A 29 -12.03 18.74 -26.79
N GLN A 30 -11.73 17.50 -27.17
CA GLN A 30 -11.03 17.20 -28.42
C GLN A 30 -11.84 17.60 -29.66
N GLU A 31 -13.17 17.46 -29.61
CA GLU A 31 -14.07 17.80 -30.73
C GLU A 31 -14.40 19.29 -30.80
N LEU A 32 -14.78 19.91 -29.68
CA LEU A 32 -15.37 21.25 -29.62
C LEU A 32 -14.39 22.33 -29.12
N GLY A 33 -13.29 21.92 -28.50
CA GLY A 33 -12.39 22.80 -27.77
C GLY A 33 -12.87 23.15 -26.36
N VAL A 34 -11.94 23.63 -25.53
CA VAL A 34 -12.15 23.87 -24.09
C VAL A 34 -13.30 24.86 -23.83
N SER A 35 -13.29 26.02 -24.48
CA SER A 35 -14.28 27.06 -24.18
C SER A 35 -15.71 26.67 -24.55
N GLU A 36 -15.89 25.85 -25.60
CA GLU A 36 -17.22 25.41 -26.01
C GLU A 36 -17.73 24.26 -25.13
N ALA A 37 -16.87 23.28 -24.82
CA ALA A 37 -17.19 22.25 -23.83
C ALA A 37 -17.52 22.90 -22.46
N ALA A 38 -16.74 23.91 -22.06
CA ALA A 38 -16.96 24.67 -20.84
C ALA A 38 -18.31 25.38 -20.83
N ARG A 39 -18.88 25.75 -21.99
CA ARG A 39 -20.24 26.34 -22.11
C ARG A 39 -21.34 25.29 -21.97
N GLN A 40 -21.16 24.12 -22.57
CA GLN A 40 -22.21 23.11 -22.64
C GLN A 40 -22.29 22.24 -21.39
N VAL A 41 -21.15 21.90 -20.77
CA VAL A 41 -21.09 21.00 -19.62
C VAL A 41 -21.26 21.79 -18.32
N ASP A 42 -22.08 21.28 -17.41
CA ASP A 42 -22.25 21.85 -16.07
C ASP A 42 -21.43 21.09 -15.02
N VAL A 43 -21.37 19.77 -15.11
CA VAL A 43 -20.67 18.92 -14.15
C VAL A 43 -19.92 17.79 -14.83
N VAL A 44 -18.67 17.56 -14.41
CA VAL A 44 -17.89 16.38 -14.77
C VAL A 44 -17.83 15.44 -13.58
N THR A 45 -18.23 14.19 -13.78
CA THR A 45 -18.20 13.15 -12.75
C THR A 45 -16.95 12.29 -12.88
N THR A 46 -16.29 12.09 -11.75
CA THR A 46 -15.06 11.30 -11.64
C THR A 46 -15.32 10.08 -10.76
N GLY A 47 -14.42 9.10 -10.82
CA GLY A 47 -14.57 7.85 -10.10
C GLY A 47 -13.26 7.10 -9.92
N THR A 48 -13.06 6.51 -8.76
CA THR A 48 -11.96 5.59 -8.48
C THR A 48 -12.46 4.39 -7.70
N PHE A 49 -11.82 3.24 -7.94
CA PHE A 49 -12.04 2.02 -7.20
C PHE A 49 -10.71 1.27 -7.10
N GLY A 50 -9.99 1.53 -6.01
CA GLY A 50 -8.68 0.96 -5.75
C GLY A 50 -8.54 0.53 -4.30
N ALA A 51 -7.49 -0.23 -4.02
CA ALA A 51 -7.15 -0.64 -2.66
C ALA A 51 -6.75 0.59 -1.81
N MET A 52 -7.51 0.85 -0.76
CA MET A 52 -7.37 1.96 0.18
C MET A 52 -7.20 1.40 1.60
N CYS A 53 -5.97 1.00 1.92
CA CYS A 53 -5.63 0.46 3.24
C CYS A 53 -5.87 1.47 4.38
N SER A 54 -5.82 2.76 4.07
CA SER A 54 -6.12 3.89 4.94
C SER A 54 -7.62 4.14 5.10
N SER A 55 -8.38 3.09 5.42
CA SER A 55 -9.83 3.15 5.65
C SER A 55 -10.22 2.44 6.94
N GLY A 56 -11.34 2.84 7.53
CA GLY A 56 -11.84 2.23 8.76
C GLY A 56 -13.15 2.86 9.24
N VAL A 57 -13.72 2.29 10.29
CA VAL A 57 -15.08 2.62 10.74
C VAL A 57 -15.11 2.82 12.25
N PHE A 58 -15.72 3.93 12.67
CA PHE A 58 -16.16 4.12 14.05
C PHE A 58 -17.51 3.44 14.25
N PHE A 59 -17.57 2.56 15.24
CA PHE A 59 -18.79 1.94 15.69
C PHE A 59 -19.20 2.49 17.04
N ASN A 60 -20.50 2.66 17.23
CA ASN A 60 -21.12 2.78 18.53
C ASN A 60 -22.07 1.59 18.71
N PHE A 61 -21.74 0.71 19.65
CA PHE A 61 -22.46 -0.56 19.84
C PHE A 61 -23.72 -0.43 20.71
N GLY A 62 -23.94 0.74 21.32
CA GLY A 62 -24.92 0.89 22.40
C GLY A 62 -24.47 0.22 23.70
N HIS A 63 -25.08 0.65 24.81
CA HIS A 63 -24.79 0.04 26.12
C HIS A 63 -25.50 -1.30 26.26
N SER A 64 -24.77 -2.27 26.80
CA SER A 64 -25.35 -3.48 27.37
C SER A 64 -26.10 -3.19 28.66
N ASP A 65 -26.89 -4.15 29.13
CA ASP A 65 -27.42 -4.17 30.50
C ASP A 65 -26.82 -5.35 31.28
N PRO A 66 -26.16 -5.14 32.44
CA PRO A 66 -25.69 -3.86 32.97
C PRO A 66 -24.70 -3.13 32.02
N PRO A 67 -24.50 -1.82 32.16
CA PRO A 67 -23.65 -1.04 31.25
C PRO A 67 -22.17 -1.45 31.35
N ILE A 68 -21.48 -1.35 30.22
CA ILE A 68 -20.06 -1.69 30.05
C ILE A 68 -19.26 -0.49 29.55
N LYS A 69 -18.02 -0.38 30.03
CA LYS A 69 -16.99 0.52 29.49
C LYS A 69 -15.89 -0.31 28.85
N MET A 70 -16.05 -0.59 27.56
CA MET A 70 -15.22 -1.49 26.79
C MET A 70 -13.76 -1.00 26.76
N GLN A 71 -12.86 -1.82 27.30
CA GLN A 71 -11.43 -1.57 27.30
C GLN A 71 -10.73 -2.21 26.10
N ARG A 72 -11.16 -3.40 25.67
CA ARG A 72 -10.74 -4.02 24.42
C ARG A 72 -11.93 -4.70 23.78
N VAL A 73 -12.01 -4.62 22.46
CA VAL A 73 -13.14 -5.11 21.65
C VAL A 73 -12.59 -5.93 20.50
N TRP A 74 -13.27 -7.02 20.18
CA TRP A 74 -13.04 -7.82 18.98
C TRP A 74 -14.34 -8.03 18.22
N LEU A 75 -14.23 -8.03 16.90
CA LEU A 75 -15.27 -8.37 15.95
C LEU A 75 -14.76 -9.54 15.11
N ASN A 76 -15.33 -10.74 15.25
CA ASN A 76 -14.82 -11.97 14.61
C ASN A 76 -13.29 -12.16 14.82
N ASP A 77 -12.83 -12.03 16.06
CA ASP A 77 -11.41 -12.07 16.45
C ASP A 77 -10.51 -11.00 15.79
N VAL A 78 -11.09 -9.91 15.27
CA VAL A 78 -10.35 -8.74 14.79
C VAL A 78 -10.48 -7.63 15.82
N GLU A 79 -9.36 -7.21 16.41
CA GLU A 79 -9.37 -6.16 17.44
C GLU A 79 -9.85 -4.80 16.89
N ALA A 80 -10.85 -4.20 17.52
CA ALA A 80 -11.24 -2.83 17.27
C ALA A 80 -10.65 -1.92 18.37
N TYR A 81 -10.06 -0.80 17.96
CA TYR A 81 -9.36 0.14 18.82
C TYR A 81 -10.34 0.95 19.67
N THR A 82 -10.24 0.79 20.99
CA THR A 82 -11.10 1.43 22.02
C THR A 82 -10.41 2.67 22.61
N GLY A 83 -10.91 3.18 23.74
CA GLY A 83 -10.31 4.29 24.47
C GLY A 83 -10.85 5.68 24.09
N ILE A 84 -11.92 5.71 23.28
CA ILE A 84 -12.52 6.94 22.74
C ILE A 84 -13.82 7.29 23.49
N ALA A 85 -14.60 6.27 23.87
CA ALA A 85 -15.76 6.36 24.76
C ALA A 85 -16.11 4.95 25.32
N ALA A 86 -17.23 4.80 26.00
CA ALA A 86 -17.54 3.58 26.74
C ALA A 86 -17.92 2.38 25.86
N VAL A 87 -18.57 2.60 24.72
CA VAL A 87 -19.05 1.54 23.80
C VAL A 87 -18.70 1.87 22.35
N ASP A 88 -17.62 2.62 22.18
CA ASP A 88 -17.15 3.11 20.90
C ASP A 88 -15.81 2.47 20.58
N ALA A 89 -15.67 2.02 19.34
CA ALA A 89 -14.41 1.47 18.84
C ALA A 89 -14.19 1.86 17.38
N TYR A 90 -12.92 1.97 16.99
CA TYR A 90 -12.49 2.16 15.61
C TYR A 90 -11.93 0.86 15.05
N LEU A 91 -12.48 0.36 13.95
CA LEU A 91 -11.94 -0.80 13.25
C LEU A 91 -11.21 -0.35 11.98
N GLY A 92 -9.89 -0.55 11.94
CA GLY A 92 -9.08 -0.30 10.75
C GLY A 92 -9.14 -1.45 9.74
N ALA A 93 -9.23 -1.12 8.45
CA ALA A 93 -9.34 -2.13 7.38
C ALA A 93 -8.17 -3.13 7.32
N THR A 94 -6.97 -2.71 7.74
CA THR A 94 -5.75 -3.53 7.75
C THR A 94 -5.52 -4.31 9.04
N GLN A 95 -6.42 -4.20 10.02
CA GLN A 95 -6.28 -4.97 11.24
C GLN A 95 -6.42 -6.46 10.93
N LEU A 96 -5.46 -7.27 11.38
CA LEU A 96 -5.49 -8.71 11.16
C LEU A 96 -6.34 -9.41 12.21
N SER A 97 -6.90 -10.56 11.84
CA SER A 97 -7.53 -11.47 12.78
C SER A 97 -6.50 -12.16 13.67
N ASP A 98 -6.79 -12.26 14.96
CA ASP A 98 -5.96 -12.98 15.93
C ASP A 98 -5.90 -14.48 15.63
N THR A 99 -6.94 -15.04 15.00
CA THR A 99 -7.06 -16.48 14.71
C THR A 99 -6.77 -16.84 13.26
N LYS A 100 -7.09 -15.95 12.31
CA LYS A 100 -6.92 -16.20 10.86
C LYS A 100 -5.77 -15.43 10.21
N GLY A 101 -5.06 -14.57 10.95
CA GLY A 101 -3.91 -13.83 10.44
C GLY A 101 -4.25 -12.96 9.23
N MET A 102 -3.51 -13.11 8.13
CA MET A 102 -3.68 -12.30 6.92
C MET A 102 -4.89 -12.69 6.07
N ASP A 103 -5.49 -13.87 6.29
CA ASP A 103 -6.60 -14.36 5.47
C ASP A 103 -7.95 -13.71 5.83
N TYR A 104 -8.02 -13.03 6.98
CA TYR A 104 -9.20 -12.29 7.44
C TYR A 104 -8.78 -11.10 8.30
N GLY A 105 -9.56 -10.02 8.28
CA GLY A 105 -9.21 -8.81 9.01
C GLY A 105 -10.31 -7.75 8.97
N GLY A 106 -9.98 -6.52 9.36
CA GLY A 106 -10.98 -5.47 9.56
C GLY A 106 -11.79 -5.15 8.30
N SER A 107 -11.16 -5.19 7.12
CA SER A 107 -11.88 -5.04 5.85
C SER A 107 -12.91 -6.13 5.59
N HIS A 108 -12.64 -7.36 6.02
CA HIS A 108 -13.56 -8.49 5.89
C HIS A 108 -14.73 -8.37 6.85
N VAL A 109 -14.48 -7.98 8.10
CA VAL A 109 -15.55 -7.67 9.07
C VAL A 109 -16.48 -6.58 8.54
N ILE A 110 -15.92 -5.49 7.98
CA ILE A 110 -16.70 -4.42 7.36
C ILE A 110 -17.53 -4.93 6.18
N GLU A 111 -16.96 -5.77 5.32
CA GLU A 111 -17.67 -6.36 4.18
C GLU A 111 -18.79 -7.31 4.64
N ASP A 112 -18.55 -8.12 5.67
CA ASP A 112 -19.52 -9.05 6.24
C ASP A 112 -20.71 -8.30 6.88
N LEU A 113 -20.44 -7.22 7.63
CA LEU A 113 -21.49 -6.33 8.13
C LEU A 113 -22.34 -5.73 7.00
N LEU A 114 -21.72 -5.32 5.88
CA LEU A 114 -22.44 -4.81 4.71
C LEU A 114 -23.25 -5.88 3.96
N LYS A 115 -22.92 -7.17 4.13
CA LYS A 115 -23.73 -8.29 3.62
C LYS A 115 -24.94 -8.58 4.52
N GLY A 116 -24.99 -8.00 5.73
CA GLY A 116 -25.99 -8.31 6.74
C GLY A 116 -25.66 -9.57 7.55
N GLU A 117 -24.41 -10.02 7.52
CA GLU A 117 -23.97 -11.17 8.32
C GLU A 117 -23.85 -10.79 9.80
N GLU A 118 -24.08 -11.78 10.67
CA GLU A 118 -23.79 -11.63 12.09
C GLU A 118 -22.28 -11.65 12.33
N VAL A 119 -21.82 -10.70 13.15
CA VAL A 119 -20.44 -10.59 13.60
C VAL A 119 -20.38 -10.79 15.10
N TRP A 120 -19.47 -11.67 15.53
CA TRP A 120 -19.26 -11.95 16.94
C TRP A 120 -18.51 -10.79 17.62
N LEU A 121 -19.20 -10.10 18.51
CA LEU A 121 -18.68 -9.05 19.38
C LEU A 121 -18.24 -9.62 20.72
N LYS A 122 -16.96 -9.46 21.01
CA LYS A 122 -16.39 -9.74 22.33
C LYS A 122 -15.78 -8.47 22.89
N ALA A 123 -16.11 -8.12 24.14
CA ALA A 123 -15.44 -7.02 24.81
C ALA A 123 -15.10 -7.34 26.26
N ILE A 124 -13.98 -6.79 26.73
CA ILE A 124 -13.53 -6.86 28.12
C ILE A 124 -13.38 -5.47 28.70
N ALA A 125 -13.58 -5.36 30.02
CA ALA A 125 -13.53 -4.12 30.77
C ALA A 125 -13.03 -4.37 32.20
N TYR A 126 -12.42 -3.36 32.82
CA TYR A 126 -11.97 -3.42 34.22
C TYR A 126 -13.13 -3.36 35.23
N GLY A 127 -14.27 -2.78 34.81
CA GLY A 127 -15.47 -2.58 35.63
C GLY A 127 -15.34 -1.39 36.58
N THR A 128 -16.43 -0.62 36.71
CA THR A 128 -16.56 0.51 37.65
C THR A 128 -17.98 0.54 38.23
N ASP A 129 -18.24 1.43 39.18
CA ASP A 129 -19.61 1.62 39.73
C ASP A 129 -20.61 2.03 38.64
N CYS A 130 -20.22 2.91 37.72
CA CYS A 130 -21.07 3.30 36.59
C CYS A 130 -21.18 2.23 35.48
N TYR A 131 -20.19 1.34 35.39
CA TYR A 131 -20.07 0.35 34.32
C TYR A 131 -19.66 -1.01 34.92
N PRO A 132 -20.56 -1.69 35.65
CA PRO A 132 -20.19 -2.86 36.45
C PRO A 132 -19.86 -4.07 35.59
N ARG A 133 -20.35 -4.14 34.35
CA ARG A 133 -20.11 -5.28 33.47
C ARG A 133 -18.65 -5.31 33.01
N LYS A 134 -17.97 -6.45 33.25
CA LYS A 134 -16.55 -6.65 32.91
C LYS A 134 -16.33 -7.42 31.61
N ARG A 135 -17.34 -8.13 31.11
CA ARG A 135 -17.25 -8.91 29.88
C ARG A 135 -18.60 -8.96 29.16
N ILE A 136 -18.54 -8.89 27.84
CA ILE A 136 -19.66 -9.21 26.96
C ILE A 136 -19.15 -10.06 25.79
N ASP A 137 -20.00 -10.96 25.34
CA ASP A 137 -19.72 -11.99 24.36
C ASP A 137 -21.07 -12.28 23.68
N THR A 138 -21.26 -11.77 22.46
CA THR A 138 -22.57 -11.74 21.77
C THR A 138 -22.38 -11.64 20.25
N SER A 139 -23.42 -11.91 19.48
CA SER A 139 -23.46 -11.59 18.05
C SER A 139 -24.22 -10.28 17.82
N ILE A 140 -23.81 -9.53 16.79
CA ILE A 140 -24.46 -8.29 16.33
C ILE A 140 -24.42 -8.19 14.81
N THR A 141 -25.38 -7.48 14.23
CA THR A 141 -25.39 -7.06 12.83
C THR A 141 -25.06 -5.57 12.70
N LEU A 142 -24.94 -5.09 11.47
CA LEU A 142 -24.80 -3.65 11.21
C LEU A 142 -26.01 -2.83 11.67
N ASP A 143 -27.21 -3.43 11.64
CA ASP A 143 -28.44 -2.75 11.98
C ASP A 143 -28.60 -2.53 13.49
N ASP A 144 -28.06 -3.45 14.31
CA ASP A 144 -28.06 -3.35 15.78
C ASP A 144 -27.21 -2.19 16.31
N MET A 145 -26.24 -1.70 15.53
CA MET A 145 -25.35 -0.62 15.93
C MET A 145 -26.03 0.75 15.79
N ASN A 146 -25.87 1.62 16.79
CA ASN A 146 -26.40 2.99 16.75
C ASN A 146 -25.76 3.79 15.60
N GLN A 147 -24.44 3.69 15.45
CA GLN A 147 -23.69 4.35 14.40
C GLN A 147 -22.59 3.44 13.85
N ALA A 148 -22.38 3.56 12.54
CA ALA A 148 -21.25 3.00 11.82
C ALA A 148 -20.73 4.06 10.84
N ILE A 149 -19.73 4.82 11.25
CA ILE A 149 -19.22 6.00 10.53
C ILE A 149 -17.87 5.64 9.92
N MET A 150 -17.84 5.47 8.61
CA MET A 150 -16.58 5.28 7.88
C MET A 150 -15.80 6.59 7.92
N VAL A 151 -14.56 6.54 8.42
CA VAL A 151 -13.64 7.68 8.44
C VAL A 151 -12.30 7.20 7.90
N ASN A 152 -11.96 7.72 6.72
CA ASN A 152 -10.79 7.28 6.00
C ASN A 152 -9.78 8.43 5.93
N PRO A 153 -8.63 8.32 6.62
CA PRO A 153 -7.66 9.41 6.69
C PRO A 153 -6.94 9.70 5.37
N ARG A 154 -6.99 8.79 4.38
CA ARG A 154 -6.40 8.97 3.04
C ARG A 154 -7.15 8.15 1.99
N ASN A 155 -7.86 8.83 1.12
CA ASN A 155 -8.42 8.29 -0.12
C ASN A 155 -8.15 9.30 -1.24
N ALA A 156 -8.41 8.89 -2.49
CA ALA A 156 -8.25 9.71 -3.70
C ALA A 156 -6.85 10.37 -3.77
N TYR A 157 -5.91 9.69 -4.43
CA TYR A 157 -4.56 10.20 -4.61
C TYR A 157 -4.45 11.01 -5.91
N GLN A 158 -3.70 12.12 -5.91
CA GLN A 158 -3.38 12.88 -7.14
C GLN A 158 -2.70 11.99 -8.17
N LYS A 159 -1.68 11.27 -7.72
CA LYS A 159 -0.93 10.27 -8.47
C LYS A 159 -0.54 9.12 -7.57
N TYR A 160 -0.23 7.98 -8.18
CA TYR A 160 0.24 6.82 -7.46
C TYR A 160 1.41 6.19 -8.22
N ASN A 161 2.36 5.63 -7.48
CA ASN A 161 3.56 5.02 -8.04
C ASN A 161 3.21 3.75 -8.84
N ALA A 162 3.96 3.53 -9.92
CA ALA A 162 4.13 2.21 -10.49
C ALA A 162 5.31 1.52 -9.79
N ALA A 163 5.23 0.21 -9.61
CA ALA A 163 6.16 -0.57 -8.82
C ALA A 163 6.71 -1.74 -9.61
N THR A 164 8.02 -1.96 -9.50
CA THR A 164 8.71 -3.14 -10.02
C THR A 164 9.76 -3.62 -9.03
N ASN A 165 10.47 -4.69 -9.37
CA ASN A 165 11.43 -5.36 -8.51
C ASN A 165 12.68 -5.74 -9.31
N CYS A 166 13.78 -5.03 -9.10
CA CYS A 166 15.05 -5.31 -9.77
C CYS A 166 15.82 -6.48 -9.14
N SER A 167 15.43 -6.95 -7.95
CA SER A 167 16.15 -8.04 -7.26
C SER A 167 15.87 -9.40 -7.90
N SER A 168 16.68 -10.39 -7.53
CA SER A 168 16.56 -11.78 -7.99
C SER A 168 15.47 -12.59 -7.26
N LYS A 169 14.74 -12.02 -6.30
CA LYS A 169 13.74 -12.71 -5.48
C LYS A 169 12.38 -12.06 -5.66
N THR A 170 11.31 -12.87 -5.63
CA THR A 170 9.93 -12.33 -5.61
C THR A 170 9.70 -11.58 -4.30
N ILE A 171 9.13 -10.39 -4.39
CA ILE A 171 8.73 -9.60 -3.22
C ILE A 171 7.21 -9.42 -3.20
N TYR A 172 6.65 -9.34 -2.00
CA TYR A 172 5.21 -9.22 -1.75
C TYR A 172 4.96 -7.88 -1.07
N THR A 173 4.14 -7.03 -1.68
CA THR A 173 3.99 -5.62 -1.29
C THR A 173 2.52 -5.19 -1.32
N TYR A 174 2.23 -3.97 -0.85
CA TYR A 174 0.93 -3.34 -1.10
C TYR A 174 0.66 -3.06 -2.57
N MET A 175 1.68 -3.14 -3.42
CA MET A 175 1.53 -3.08 -4.87
C MET A 175 1.27 -4.46 -5.48
N GLY A 176 1.02 -5.48 -4.66
CA GLY A 176 0.88 -6.87 -5.08
C GLY A 176 2.22 -7.60 -5.16
N THR A 177 2.22 -8.72 -5.89
CA THR A 177 3.40 -9.57 -6.08
C THR A 177 4.27 -9.00 -7.20
N LEU A 178 5.53 -8.69 -6.89
CA LEU A 178 6.51 -8.19 -7.85
C LEU A 178 7.56 -9.25 -8.12
N LEU A 179 7.64 -9.67 -9.38
CA LEU A 179 8.48 -10.74 -9.88
C LEU A 179 9.95 -10.30 -10.01
N PRO A 180 10.91 -11.22 -9.84
CA PRO A 180 12.34 -10.93 -9.97
C PRO A 180 12.71 -10.28 -11.30
N ASN A 181 13.83 -9.55 -11.31
CA ASN A 181 14.49 -9.03 -12.52
C ASN A 181 13.53 -8.26 -13.44
N ASN A 182 12.74 -7.38 -12.84
CA ASN A 182 11.70 -6.59 -13.49
C ASN A 182 10.71 -7.46 -14.27
N GLY A 183 10.27 -8.59 -13.69
CA GLY A 183 9.37 -9.52 -14.36
C GLY A 183 7.96 -8.95 -14.59
N ASN A 184 7.56 -7.95 -13.81
CA ASN A 184 6.32 -7.20 -13.99
C ASN A 184 6.42 -5.78 -13.41
N VAL A 185 5.43 -4.96 -13.79
CA VAL A 185 5.14 -3.66 -13.21
C VAL A 185 3.69 -3.66 -12.75
N THR A 186 3.42 -3.25 -11.53
CA THR A 186 2.05 -3.04 -11.03
C THR A 186 1.83 -1.57 -10.74
N TYR A 187 0.65 -1.05 -11.03
CA TYR A 187 0.30 0.34 -10.77
C TYR A 187 -1.11 0.45 -10.20
N SER A 188 -1.46 1.62 -9.67
CA SER A 188 -2.79 1.90 -9.13
C SER A 188 -3.22 3.29 -9.58
N GLY A 189 -4.52 3.59 -9.52
CA GLY A 189 -5.12 4.82 -9.99
C GLY A 189 -6.10 4.59 -11.14
N ALA A 190 -7.06 5.50 -11.28
CA ALA A 190 -8.13 5.41 -12.28
C ALA A 190 -7.81 6.14 -13.61
N GLY A 191 -6.59 6.71 -13.73
CA GLY A 191 -6.19 7.49 -14.91
C GLY A 191 -7.11 8.70 -15.11
N VAL A 192 -7.61 8.90 -16.32
CA VAL A 192 -8.58 9.95 -16.69
C VAL A 192 -9.79 10.05 -15.74
N LEU A 193 -10.23 8.97 -15.10
CA LEU A 193 -11.35 9.02 -14.15
C LEU A 193 -10.96 9.50 -12.74
N SER A 194 -9.67 9.66 -12.46
CA SER A 194 -9.17 10.02 -11.14
C SER A 194 -9.64 11.42 -10.74
N PRO A 195 -10.34 11.59 -9.60
CA PRO A 195 -10.85 12.89 -9.18
C PRO A 195 -9.77 13.98 -9.10
N LEU A 196 -8.65 13.67 -8.45
CA LEU A 196 -7.58 14.63 -8.22
C LEU A 196 -6.69 14.89 -9.44
N SER A 197 -6.80 14.07 -10.49
CA SER A 197 -6.17 14.40 -11.78
C SER A 197 -7.01 15.42 -12.57
N ASN A 198 -8.32 15.46 -12.33
CA ASN A 198 -9.26 16.37 -12.98
C ASN A 198 -9.45 17.70 -12.23
N ASP A 199 -8.97 17.80 -10.99
CA ASP A 199 -8.88 19.05 -10.22
C ASP A 199 -7.53 19.11 -9.47
N PRO A 200 -6.41 19.27 -10.20
CA PRO A 200 -5.06 19.11 -9.65
C PRO A 200 -4.68 20.19 -8.63
N ASN A 201 -5.35 21.35 -8.66
CA ASN A 201 -5.11 22.50 -7.78
C ASN A 201 -6.21 22.67 -6.73
N TYR A 202 -7.13 21.71 -6.60
CA TYR A 202 -8.24 21.77 -5.64
C TYR A 202 -9.12 23.02 -5.79
N GLU A 203 -9.39 23.41 -7.05
CA GLU A 203 -10.21 24.57 -7.42
C GLU A 203 -11.70 24.39 -7.10
N THR A 204 -12.15 23.14 -6.96
CA THR A 204 -13.53 22.80 -6.58
C THR A 204 -13.58 21.80 -5.41
N ILE A 205 -12.54 20.99 -5.26
CA ILE A 205 -12.41 19.99 -4.22
C ILE A 205 -11.90 20.65 -2.93
N GLY A 206 -12.64 20.52 -1.83
CA GLY A 206 -12.29 21.09 -0.54
C GLY A 206 -13.03 20.44 0.63
N VAL A 207 -12.77 20.94 1.83
CA VAL A 207 -13.51 20.52 3.03
C VAL A 207 -14.98 20.88 2.84
N GLY A 208 -15.88 19.92 3.12
CA GLY A 208 -17.32 20.07 2.94
C GLY A 208 -17.83 19.67 1.54
N THR A 209 -16.95 19.41 0.56
CA THR A 209 -17.37 18.88 -0.74
C THR A 209 -18.06 17.53 -0.57
N ARG A 210 -19.32 17.45 -1.03
CA ARG A 210 -20.12 16.22 -1.10
C ARG A 210 -19.54 15.29 -2.16
N ILE A 211 -19.50 14.00 -1.84
CA ILE A 211 -18.92 12.98 -2.70
C ILE A 211 -19.81 11.74 -2.74
N PHE A 212 -19.59 10.91 -3.76
CA PHE A 212 -19.97 9.49 -3.72
C PHE A 212 -18.90 8.73 -2.93
N LEU A 213 -19.31 7.98 -1.91
CA LEU A 213 -18.43 7.12 -1.12
C LEU A 213 -19.13 5.80 -0.82
N GLY A 214 -18.60 4.70 -1.36
CA GLY A 214 -19.09 3.35 -1.07
C GLY A 214 -20.54 3.10 -1.47
N GLY A 215 -21.10 3.78 -2.47
CA GLY A 215 -22.52 3.65 -2.82
C GLY A 215 -23.46 4.54 -2.01
N ALA A 216 -22.92 5.43 -1.17
CA ALA A 216 -23.67 6.43 -0.41
C ALA A 216 -23.13 7.85 -0.65
N GLN A 217 -23.85 8.85 -0.15
CA GLN A 217 -23.30 10.21 -0.04
C GLN A 217 -22.32 10.28 1.14
N GLY A 218 -21.14 10.85 0.88
CA GLY A 218 -20.11 11.16 1.87
C GLY A 218 -19.62 12.61 1.72
N TYR A 219 -18.58 12.93 2.48
CA TYR A 219 -17.97 14.26 2.50
C TYR A 219 -16.45 14.18 2.58
N ILE A 220 -15.79 15.15 1.98
CA ILE A 220 -14.39 15.48 2.29
C ILE A 220 -14.36 16.31 3.56
N ILE A 221 -13.52 15.93 4.52
CA ILE A 221 -13.44 16.58 5.84
C ILE A 221 -12.07 17.16 6.17
N SER A 222 -11.04 16.82 5.38
CA SER A 222 -9.67 17.37 5.45
C SER A 222 -8.87 16.85 4.25
N GLU A 223 -7.67 17.40 4.03
CA GLU A 223 -6.62 16.86 3.17
C GLU A 223 -6.10 15.47 3.62
N GLY A 224 -6.30 15.17 4.91
CA GLY A 224 -5.94 13.90 5.51
C GLY A 224 -4.45 13.72 5.80
N THR A 225 -4.12 12.53 6.29
CA THR A 225 -2.74 12.23 6.68
C THR A 225 -1.85 12.08 5.45
N GLN A 226 -0.57 12.38 5.57
CA GLN A 226 0.40 12.22 4.48
C GLN A 226 0.09 12.99 3.17
N HIS A 227 -0.77 14.02 3.22
CA HIS A 227 -1.00 14.92 2.10
C HIS A 227 0.30 15.62 1.69
N SER A 228 0.77 15.40 0.46
CA SER A 228 2.08 15.88 -0.03
C SER A 228 2.02 16.38 -1.47
N PRO A 229 1.28 17.47 -1.76
CA PRO A 229 0.94 17.92 -3.10
C PRO A 229 2.16 18.45 -3.88
N SER A 230 3.19 18.98 -3.19
CA SER A 230 4.43 19.43 -3.86
C SER A 230 5.16 18.30 -4.62
N GLY A 231 4.93 17.03 -4.22
CA GLY A 231 5.44 15.85 -4.93
C GLY A 231 4.40 15.16 -5.80
N GLY A 232 3.20 15.74 -5.96
CA GLY A 232 2.07 15.11 -6.66
C GLY A 232 1.40 13.97 -5.89
N PHE A 233 1.57 13.91 -4.56
CA PHE A 233 0.97 12.90 -3.66
C PHE A 233 -0.07 13.52 -2.72
N GLY A 234 -0.88 14.44 -3.22
CA GLY A 234 -2.06 14.90 -2.52
C GLY A 234 -3.05 13.77 -2.27
N THR A 235 -3.71 13.84 -1.11
CA THR A 235 -4.75 12.92 -0.64
C THR A 235 -5.96 13.70 -0.12
N LEU A 236 -7.04 12.99 0.19
CA LEU A 236 -8.21 13.51 0.88
C LEU A 236 -8.58 12.61 2.07
N MET A 237 -9.00 13.22 3.18
CA MET A 237 -9.72 12.54 4.25
C MET A 237 -11.22 12.63 3.99
N VAL A 238 -11.89 11.49 4.06
CA VAL A 238 -13.32 11.37 3.73
C VAL A 238 -14.09 10.67 4.82
N THR A 239 -15.37 10.99 4.92
CA THR A 239 -16.30 10.35 5.85
C THR A 239 -17.63 9.99 5.18
N GLY A 240 -18.29 8.96 5.68
CA GLY A 240 -19.61 8.54 5.23
C GLY A 240 -20.29 7.56 6.19
N ASN A 241 -21.59 7.35 6.01
CA ASN A 241 -22.36 6.43 6.84
C ASN A 241 -22.31 5.01 6.23
N LEU A 242 -21.64 4.08 6.90
CA LEU A 242 -21.51 2.68 6.43
C LEU A 242 -22.87 2.00 6.29
N LYS A 243 -23.85 2.30 7.16
CA LYS A 243 -25.21 1.72 7.09
C LYS A 243 -25.96 2.07 5.80
N LYS A 244 -25.50 3.08 5.05
CA LYS A 244 -26.07 3.47 3.75
C LYS A 244 -25.22 3.02 2.55
N MET A 245 -24.03 2.47 2.81
CA MET A 245 -23.11 2.03 1.76
C MET A 245 -23.54 0.66 1.22
N LYS A 246 -23.06 0.33 0.02
CA LYS A 246 -23.32 -0.94 -0.64
C LYS A 246 -22.02 -1.73 -0.76
N ARG A 247 -22.09 -3.03 -0.44
CA ARG A 247 -20.95 -3.96 -0.55
C ARG A 247 -20.31 -3.98 -1.95
N GLU A 248 -21.04 -3.67 -3.01
CA GLU A 248 -20.48 -3.65 -4.36
C GLU A 248 -19.41 -2.56 -4.55
N TYR A 249 -19.48 -1.47 -3.77
CA TYR A 249 -18.51 -0.38 -3.77
C TYR A 249 -17.54 -0.41 -2.58
N ILE A 250 -17.67 -1.37 -1.67
CA ILE A 250 -16.77 -1.62 -0.53
C ILE A 250 -16.44 -3.10 -0.48
N ARG A 251 -15.24 -3.49 -0.93
CA ARG A 251 -14.83 -4.90 -1.04
C ARG A 251 -13.60 -5.20 -0.21
N ALA A 252 -13.67 -6.26 0.58
CA ALA A 252 -12.48 -6.77 1.26
C ALA A 252 -11.53 -7.42 0.25
N ALA A 253 -10.23 -7.33 0.51
CA ALA A 253 -9.22 -8.04 -0.25
C ALA A 253 -8.04 -8.44 0.65
N THR A 254 -7.37 -9.52 0.27
CA THR A 254 -6.11 -9.96 0.88
C THR A 254 -5.04 -9.97 -0.19
N PHE A 255 -3.97 -9.20 0.04
CA PHE A 255 -2.79 -9.26 -0.81
C PHE A 255 -1.86 -10.32 -0.25
N TYR A 256 -1.58 -11.34 -1.07
CA TYR A 256 -0.81 -12.51 -0.67
C TYR A 256 0.52 -12.12 -0.03
N LYS A 257 0.75 -12.61 1.20
CA LYS A 257 1.92 -12.33 2.06
C LYS A 257 2.17 -10.86 2.40
N TYR A 258 1.22 -9.98 2.13
CA TYR A 258 1.26 -8.57 2.54
C TYR A 258 0.25 -8.29 3.66
N GLY A 259 -1.02 -8.65 3.46
CA GLY A 259 -2.07 -8.47 4.47
C GLY A 259 -3.42 -8.06 3.88
N THR A 260 -4.34 -7.72 4.76
CA THR A 260 -5.69 -7.29 4.39
C THR A 260 -5.71 -5.84 3.92
N THR A 261 -6.61 -5.55 2.99
CA THR A 261 -6.91 -4.22 2.48
C THR A 261 -8.38 -4.13 2.09
N MET A 262 -8.83 -2.94 1.69
CA MET A 262 -10.21 -2.69 1.29
C MET A 262 -10.24 -1.87 0.00
N TYR A 263 -11.02 -2.33 -0.97
CA TYR A 263 -11.35 -1.53 -2.14
C TYR A 263 -12.51 -0.62 -1.84
N VAL A 264 -12.35 0.67 -2.14
CA VAL A 264 -13.35 1.70 -1.85
C VAL A 264 -13.68 2.47 -3.12
N GLY A 265 -14.96 2.47 -3.49
CA GLY A 265 -15.51 3.32 -4.53
C GLY A 265 -15.66 4.77 -4.05
N LEU A 266 -15.02 5.70 -4.75
CA LEU A 266 -15.10 7.12 -4.44
C LEU A 266 -15.26 7.90 -5.75
N GLY A 267 -16.26 8.78 -5.80
CA GLY A 267 -16.50 9.68 -6.93
C GLY A 267 -16.69 11.11 -6.47
N ILE A 268 -16.12 12.07 -7.21
CA ILE A 268 -16.25 13.49 -6.89
C ILE A 268 -16.84 14.20 -8.11
N PRO A 269 -17.92 14.96 -7.96
CA PRO A 269 -18.41 15.81 -9.03
C PRO A 269 -17.63 17.11 -9.07
N ILE A 270 -17.11 17.46 -10.25
CA ILE A 270 -16.37 18.69 -10.50
C ILE A 270 -17.28 19.65 -11.26
N PRO A 271 -17.75 20.74 -10.64
CA PRO A 271 -18.55 21.75 -11.32
C PRO A 271 -17.68 22.54 -12.30
N ILE A 272 -18.16 22.69 -13.54
CA ILE A 272 -17.45 23.46 -14.56
C ILE A 272 -17.80 24.95 -14.39
N LEU A 273 -17.02 25.63 -13.54
CA LEU A 273 -17.26 27.03 -13.22
C LEU A 273 -16.59 28.00 -14.20
N ASN A 274 -15.53 27.56 -14.87
CA ASN A 274 -14.71 28.35 -15.79
C ASN A 274 -13.97 27.44 -16.79
N ASP A 275 -13.29 28.06 -17.76
CA ASP A 275 -12.53 27.39 -18.82
C ASP A 275 -11.30 26.63 -18.29
N ASP A 276 -10.71 27.04 -17.15
CA ASP A 276 -9.53 26.39 -16.56
C ASP A 276 -9.90 25.05 -15.92
N ILE A 277 -11.02 25.00 -15.20
CA ILE A 277 -11.59 23.74 -14.68
C ILE A 277 -11.97 22.82 -15.84
N ALA A 278 -12.62 23.35 -16.89
CA ALA A 278 -12.95 22.55 -18.07
C ALA A 278 -11.71 21.92 -18.71
N ARG A 279 -10.61 22.68 -18.81
CA ARG A 279 -9.31 22.19 -19.28
C ARG A 279 -8.74 21.11 -18.37
N ALA A 280 -8.78 21.31 -17.05
CA ALA A 280 -8.29 20.34 -16.08
C ALA A 280 -9.08 19.01 -16.15
N THR A 281 -10.41 19.09 -16.31
CA THR A 281 -11.28 17.92 -16.45
C THR A 281 -11.19 17.20 -17.80
N ALA A 282 -10.41 17.73 -18.75
CA ALA A 282 -10.19 17.13 -20.06
C ALA A 282 -8.87 16.35 -20.15
N VAL A 283 -8.15 16.19 -19.03
CA VAL A 283 -6.86 15.49 -18.98
C VAL A 283 -6.98 14.07 -19.55
N SER A 284 -6.08 13.70 -20.45
CA SER A 284 -6.02 12.35 -21.03
C SER A 284 -5.06 11.44 -20.28
N ASP A 285 -5.19 10.13 -20.46
CA ASP A 285 -4.24 9.16 -19.87
C ASP A 285 -2.79 9.35 -20.38
N ALA A 286 -2.61 9.94 -21.57
CA ALA A 286 -1.31 10.29 -22.13
C ALA A 286 -0.63 11.45 -21.38
N GLU A 287 -1.41 12.31 -20.72
CA GLU A 287 -0.91 13.47 -19.96
C GLU A 287 -0.67 13.14 -18.48
N ILE A 288 -1.28 12.06 -17.98
CA ILE A 288 -1.10 11.63 -16.59
C ILE A 288 0.20 10.83 -16.47
N VAL A 289 1.26 11.48 -16.00
CA VAL A 289 2.59 10.87 -15.81
C VAL A 289 2.80 10.41 -14.37
N THR A 290 3.35 9.21 -14.20
CA THR A 290 3.85 8.66 -12.92
C THR A 290 5.23 8.00 -13.07
N GLY A 291 5.91 7.75 -11.95
CA GLY A 291 7.19 7.06 -11.92
C GLY A 291 7.05 5.56 -11.70
N VAL A 292 7.92 4.78 -12.34
CA VAL A 292 8.17 3.35 -12.06
C VAL A 292 9.33 3.27 -11.07
N TYR A 293 9.05 2.75 -9.88
CA TYR A 293 10.01 2.68 -8.78
C TYR A 293 10.42 1.24 -8.48
N ASP A 294 11.69 1.04 -8.10
CA ASP A 294 12.18 -0.25 -7.61
C ASP A 294 11.83 -0.46 -6.13
N TYR A 295 10.90 -1.38 -5.86
CA TYR A 295 10.47 -1.75 -4.52
C TYR A 295 11.37 -2.79 -3.86
N SER A 296 12.35 -3.32 -4.59
CA SER A 296 13.34 -4.24 -4.02
C SER A 296 14.26 -3.56 -3.02
N VAL A 297 14.41 -2.23 -3.10
CA VAL A 297 15.17 -1.43 -2.16
C VAL A 297 14.34 -1.22 -0.88
N PRO A 298 14.76 -1.77 0.28
CA PRO A 298 14.00 -1.72 1.53
C PRO A 298 14.15 -0.35 2.23
N ARG A 299 14.00 0.74 1.48
CA ARG A 299 14.11 2.12 1.97
C ARG A 299 12.87 2.92 1.63
N ARG A 300 12.68 4.00 2.38
CA ARG A 300 11.60 4.97 2.14
C ARG A 300 11.75 5.62 0.77
N SER A 301 12.95 6.13 0.47
CA SER A 301 13.29 6.60 -0.87
C SER A 301 13.61 5.41 -1.76
N LYS A 302 12.84 5.24 -2.82
CA LYS A 302 13.02 4.18 -3.81
C LYS A 302 13.60 4.79 -5.09
N PRO A 303 14.54 4.13 -5.78
CA PRO A 303 15.02 4.60 -7.06
C PRO A 303 13.87 4.70 -8.07
N GLU A 304 13.71 5.86 -8.71
CA GLU A 304 12.87 6.01 -9.89
C GLU A 304 13.64 5.48 -11.09
N LEU A 305 13.08 4.50 -11.80
CA LEU A 305 13.72 3.87 -12.96
C LEU A 305 13.34 4.58 -14.25
N ARG A 306 12.06 4.95 -14.38
CA ARG A 306 11.48 5.56 -15.60
C ARG A 306 10.19 6.30 -15.26
N LYS A 307 9.91 7.39 -15.97
CA LYS A 307 8.57 8.02 -15.99
C LYS A 307 7.75 7.47 -17.15
N VAL A 308 6.48 7.18 -16.87
CA VAL A 308 5.54 6.59 -17.82
C VAL A 308 4.18 7.28 -17.72
N THR A 309 3.42 7.27 -18.81
CA THR A 309 2.03 7.75 -18.82
C THR A 309 1.05 6.65 -18.38
N TYR A 310 -0.16 7.02 -17.99
CA TYR A 310 -1.22 6.04 -17.75
C TYR A 310 -1.66 5.35 -19.04
N GLU A 311 -1.52 5.99 -20.19
CA GLU A 311 -1.78 5.38 -21.50
C GLU A 311 -0.82 4.21 -21.75
N GLU A 312 0.48 4.44 -21.54
CA GLU A 312 1.50 3.37 -21.61
C GLU A 312 1.18 2.24 -20.64
N LEU A 313 0.87 2.56 -19.38
CA LEU A 313 0.53 1.55 -18.37
C LEU A 313 -0.74 0.76 -18.74
N LYS A 314 -1.75 1.41 -19.30
CA LYS A 314 -3.02 0.80 -19.74
C LYS A 314 -2.87 -0.06 -21.00
N SER A 315 -1.83 0.16 -21.81
CA SER A 315 -1.53 -0.69 -22.97
C SER A 315 -1.21 -2.15 -22.58
N GLY A 316 -0.83 -2.39 -21.32
CA GLY A 316 -0.53 -3.71 -20.77
C GLY A 316 0.96 -4.07 -20.78
N MET A 317 1.81 -3.27 -21.42
CA MET A 317 3.28 -3.46 -21.43
C MET A 317 3.99 -2.11 -21.51
N ILE A 318 5.20 -2.03 -20.94
CA ILE A 318 6.10 -0.89 -21.10
C ILE A 318 7.53 -1.36 -21.38
N ASP A 319 8.33 -0.53 -22.05
CA ASP A 319 9.77 -0.73 -22.11
C ASP A 319 10.42 -0.29 -20.79
N LEU A 320 11.26 -1.15 -20.21
CA LEU A 320 12.09 -0.81 -19.07
C LEU A 320 13.53 -1.28 -19.35
N ASN A 321 14.38 -0.33 -19.73
CA ASN A 321 15.78 -0.55 -20.11
C ASN A 321 15.94 -1.51 -21.30
N GLY A 322 15.14 -1.34 -22.37
CA GLY A 322 15.22 -2.15 -23.58
C GLY A 322 14.59 -3.54 -23.45
N LYS A 323 13.79 -3.76 -22.39
CA LYS A 323 13.04 -4.99 -22.14
C LYS A 323 11.56 -4.65 -21.99
N GLU A 324 10.71 -5.36 -22.73
CA GLU A 324 9.27 -5.28 -22.55
C GLU A 324 8.84 -5.96 -21.24
N VAL A 325 8.14 -5.20 -20.40
CA VAL A 325 7.66 -5.65 -19.08
C VAL A 325 6.14 -5.48 -19.02
N LYS A 326 5.44 -6.53 -18.62
CA LYS A 326 3.98 -6.51 -18.46
C LYS A 326 3.56 -5.59 -17.33
N THR A 327 2.54 -4.79 -17.57
CA THR A 327 1.91 -3.91 -16.58
C THR A 327 0.58 -4.49 -16.11
N SER A 328 0.20 -4.21 -14.87
CA SER A 328 -1.10 -4.62 -14.32
C SER A 328 -1.63 -3.59 -13.34
N SER A 329 -2.89 -3.20 -13.51
CA SER A 329 -3.57 -2.27 -12.60
C SER A 329 -4.09 -3.01 -11.36
N LEU A 330 -3.88 -2.41 -10.20
CA LEU A 330 -4.51 -2.78 -8.93
C LEU A 330 -5.87 -2.11 -8.75
N SER A 331 -6.17 -1.06 -9.52
CA SER A 331 -7.47 -0.39 -9.53
C SER A 331 -8.39 -1.01 -10.59
N SER A 332 -9.68 -1.12 -10.29
CA SER A 332 -10.68 -1.60 -11.24
C SER A 332 -11.24 -0.43 -12.04
N PHE A 333 -10.86 -0.33 -13.32
CA PHE A 333 -11.44 0.66 -14.23
C PHE A 333 -12.92 0.44 -14.47
N TYR A 334 -13.37 -0.81 -14.51
CA TYR A 334 -14.78 -1.14 -14.62
C TYR A 334 -15.58 -0.52 -13.46
N MET A 335 -15.13 -0.76 -12.22
CA MET A 335 -15.82 -0.21 -11.05
C MET A 335 -15.66 1.32 -10.95
N ALA A 336 -14.52 1.88 -11.35
CA ALA A 336 -14.34 3.34 -11.41
C ALA A 336 -15.37 4.00 -12.37
N ARG A 337 -15.62 3.38 -13.53
CA ARG A 337 -16.69 3.81 -14.45
C ARG A 337 -18.07 3.68 -13.85
N GLN A 338 -18.36 2.58 -13.14
CA GLN A 338 -19.63 2.42 -12.43
C GLN A 338 -19.84 3.51 -11.36
N VAL A 339 -18.79 3.89 -10.63
CA VAL A 339 -18.84 4.99 -9.67
C VAL A 339 -19.16 6.33 -10.35
N ALA A 340 -18.44 6.67 -11.43
CA ALA A 340 -18.67 7.92 -12.15
C ALA A 340 -20.09 7.96 -12.77
N ALA A 341 -20.53 6.85 -13.36
CA ALA A 341 -21.86 6.72 -13.96
C ALA A 341 -23.00 6.80 -12.92
N GLU A 342 -22.85 6.16 -11.76
CA GLU A 342 -23.84 6.22 -10.68
C GLU A 342 -23.94 7.63 -10.10
N LEU A 343 -22.80 8.30 -9.88
CA LEU A 343 -22.78 9.70 -9.46
C LEU A 343 -23.43 10.62 -10.51
N LYS A 344 -23.17 10.40 -11.80
CA LYS A 344 -23.83 11.10 -12.91
C LYS A 344 -25.35 10.90 -12.87
N SER A 345 -25.81 9.67 -12.62
CA SER A 345 -27.23 9.34 -12.49
C SER A 345 -27.88 10.04 -11.29
N TRP A 346 -27.20 10.10 -10.14
CA TRP A 346 -27.73 10.79 -8.96
C TRP A 346 -27.90 12.30 -9.16
N ILE A 347 -26.94 12.93 -9.85
CA ILE A 347 -27.02 14.36 -10.17
C ILE A 347 -28.15 14.62 -11.17
N LYS A 348 -28.20 13.86 -12.28
CA LYS A 348 -29.24 14.03 -13.30
C LYS A 348 -30.66 13.78 -12.78
N SER A 349 -30.81 12.92 -11.77
CA SER A 349 -32.11 12.62 -11.14
C SER A 349 -32.48 13.56 -9.99
N GLY A 350 -31.67 14.59 -9.70
CA GLY A 350 -31.93 15.52 -8.60
C GLY A 350 -31.77 14.92 -7.20
N LYS A 351 -31.15 13.73 -7.09
CA LYS A 351 -30.87 13.05 -5.81
C LYS A 351 -29.57 13.51 -5.16
N PHE A 352 -28.69 14.16 -5.92
CA PHE A 352 -27.41 14.66 -5.45
C PHE A 352 -27.18 16.10 -5.90
N PHE A 353 -27.05 17.00 -4.93
CA PHE A 353 -26.73 18.41 -5.14
C PHE A 353 -25.28 18.68 -4.78
N LEU A 354 -24.66 19.57 -5.54
CA LEU A 354 -23.30 20.01 -5.32
C LEU A 354 -23.18 20.90 -4.09
N SER A 355 -21.98 21.01 -3.55
CA SER A 355 -21.67 21.85 -2.40
C SER A 355 -20.37 22.61 -2.64
N SER A 356 -20.37 23.89 -2.29
CA SER A 356 -19.15 24.70 -2.22
C SER A 356 -18.26 24.21 -1.08
N PRO A 357 -16.93 24.14 -1.29
CA PRO A 357 -16.01 23.84 -0.19
C PRO A 357 -16.04 24.99 0.82
N VAL A 358 -16.08 24.64 2.12
CA VAL A 358 -15.98 25.60 3.22
C VAL A 358 -14.54 26.01 3.49
N GLU A 359 -13.58 25.15 3.13
CA GLU A 359 -12.15 25.39 3.23
C GLU A 359 -11.42 24.71 2.07
N ARG A 360 -10.36 25.35 1.58
CA ARG A 360 -9.51 24.86 0.49
C ARG A 360 -8.57 23.78 1.00
N ILE A 361 -8.31 22.76 0.17
CA ILE A 361 -7.17 21.86 0.41
C ILE A 361 -5.87 22.60 0.06
N PRO A 362 -4.81 22.50 0.88
CA PRO A 362 -3.51 23.07 0.55
C PRO A 362 -2.95 22.54 -0.78
N VAL A 363 -2.45 23.44 -1.64
CA VAL A 363 -1.78 23.08 -2.90
C VAL A 363 -0.27 22.84 -2.73
N GLU A 364 0.29 23.31 -1.62
CA GLU A 364 1.70 23.16 -1.27
C GLU A 364 1.85 22.39 0.04
N GLY A 365 2.96 21.68 0.19
CA GLY A 365 3.25 20.93 1.40
C GLY A 365 3.93 19.59 1.11
N SER A 366 4.68 19.12 2.10
CA SER A 366 5.31 17.81 2.05
C SER A 366 5.35 17.16 3.43
N THR A 367 5.36 15.83 3.44
CA THR A 367 5.43 15.05 4.67
C THR A 367 6.86 14.90 5.15
N LYS A 368 7.09 15.15 6.44
CA LYS A 368 8.39 14.89 7.06
C LYS A 368 8.59 13.38 7.30
N PRO A 369 9.83 12.87 7.15
CA PRO A 369 10.16 11.56 7.72
C PRO A 369 9.88 11.52 9.22
N MET A 370 9.66 10.30 9.73
CA MET A 370 9.78 10.04 11.15
C MET A 370 11.18 10.43 11.63
N LYS A 371 11.26 11.23 12.69
CA LYS A 371 12.52 11.48 13.39
C LYS A 371 12.95 10.19 14.10
N GLN A 372 14.11 9.66 13.74
CA GLN A 372 14.70 8.49 14.38
C GLN A 372 15.88 8.96 15.23
N THR A 373 15.90 8.55 16.51
CA THR A 373 17.00 8.85 17.44
C THR A 373 18.04 7.74 17.49
N GLN A 374 17.73 6.60 16.88
CA GLN A 374 18.62 5.46 16.71
C GLN A 374 18.53 5.02 15.26
N GLU A 375 19.67 4.86 14.60
CA GLU A 375 19.72 4.29 13.26
C GLU A 375 19.73 2.77 13.35
N MET A 376 18.96 2.12 12.47
CA MET A 376 18.99 0.67 12.34
C MET A 376 20.32 0.27 11.70
N PRO A 377 21.12 -0.61 12.32
CA PRO A 377 22.40 -1.02 11.76
C PRO A 377 22.20 -1.77 10.45
N LEU A 378 23.08 -1.51 9.48
CA LEU A 378 23.10 -2.15 8.18
C LEU A 378 24.14 -3.27 8.14
N ILE A 379 24.01 -4.17 7.17
CA ILE A 379 24.98 -5.25 6.98
C ILE A 379 26.40 -4.72 6.81
N LYS A 380 26.60 -3.61 6.08
CA LYS A 380 27.93 -3.00 5.93
C LYS A 380 28.57 -2.51 7.24
N ASP A 381 27.76 -2.21 8.25
CA ASP A 381 28.23 -1.72 9.55
C ASP A 381 28.72 -2.88 10.43
N VAL A 382 28.38 -4.12 10.07
CA VAL A 382 28.62 -5.33 10.89
C VAL A 382 29.38 -6.42 10.17
N MET A 383 29.42 -6.38 8.84
CA MET A 383 30.12 -7.37 8.02
C MET A 383 31.61 -7.34 8.30
N VAL A 384 32.23 -8.50 8.20
CA VAL A 384 33.68 -8.64 8.31
C VAL A 384 34.25 -9.12 6.97
N PRO A 385 35.51 -8.75 6.65
CA PRO A 385 36.20 -9.35 5.51
C PRO A 385 36.21 -10.88 5.64
N VAL A 386 36.08 -11.57 4.50
CA VAL A 386 36.10 -13.03 4.44
C VAL A 386 37.06 -13.48 3.36
N ALA A 387 37.82 -14.54 3.65
CA ALA A 387 38.62 -15.21 2.64
C ALA A 387 37.73 -15.97 1.65
N THR A 388 38.04 -15.90 0.36
CA THR A 388 37.37 -16.67 -0.69
C THR A 388 38.31 -17.69 -1.31
N ILE A 389 37.75 -18.75 -1.88
CA ILE A 389 38.47 -19.79 -2.64
C ILE A 389 37.89 -19.91 -4.05
N LYS A 390 38.70 -20.33 -5.02
CA LYS A 390 38.25 -20.42 -6.42
C LYS A 390 37.56 -21.75 -6.72
N VAL A 391 36.73 -21.75 -7.76
CA VAL A 391 36.26 -23.00 -8.39
C VAL A 391 37.46 -23.83 -8.86
N GLY A 392 37.45 -25.13 -8.52
CA GLY A 392 38.54 -26.06 -8.87
C GLY A 392 39.59 -26.27 -7.78
N PHE A 393 39.47 -25.58 -6.63
CA PHE A 393 40.26 -25.91 -5.44
C PHE A 393 39.92 -27.32 -4.93
N SER A 394 40.90 -27.95 -4.29
CA SER A 394 40.73 -29.23 -3.57
C SER A 394 40.19 -29.05 -2.16
N VAL A 395 39.67 -30.13 -1.58
CA VAL A 395 39.27 -30.16 -0.16
C VAL A 395 40.45 -29.84 0.77
N TYR A 396 41.66 -30.27 0.41
CA TYR A 396 42.88 -29.97 1.16
C TYR A 396 43.21 -28.47 1.19
N GLU A 397 43.12 -27.79 0.05
CA GLU A 397 43.37 -26.35 -0.03
C GLU A 397 42.33 -25.55 0.77
N ALA A 398 41.06 -25.96 0.74
CA ALA A 398 40.02 -25.36 1.58
C ALA A 398 40.31 -25.59 3.08
N ALA A 399 40.74 -26.79 3.47
CA ALA A 399 41.12 -27.10 4.85
C ALA A 399 42.28 -26.22 5.34
N LYS A 400 43.32 -26.09 4.51
CA LYS A 400 44.46 -25.21 4.78
C LYS A 400 44.01 -23.77 4.99
N LYS A 401 43.11 -23.27 4.13
CA LYS A 401 42.61 -21.90 4.21
C LYS A 401 41.76 -21.63 5.47
N ILE A 402 40.92 -22.60 5.88
CA ILE A 402 40.17 -22.54 7.14
C ILE A 402 41.10 -22.39 8.34
N ILE A 403 42.20 -23.15 8.37
CA ILE A 403 43.17 -23.13 9.46
C ILE A 403 43.97 -21.81 9.48
N GLU A 404 44.48 -21.39 8.32
CA GLU A 404 45.30 -20.19 8.20
C GLU A 404 44.53 -18.92 8.54
N ASP A 405 43.32 -18.77 7.99
CA ASP A 405 42.55 -17.53 8.11
C ASP A 405 41.53 -17.54 9.27
N ARG A 406 41.41 -18.67 9.98
CA ARG A 406 40.47 -18.88 11.11
C ARG A 406 39.00 -18.60 10.76
N PHE A 407 38.59 -18.87 9.52
CA PHE A 407 37.20 -18.76 9.09
C PHE A 407 36.52 -20.13 9.04
N ASN A 408 35.32 -20.23 9.61
CA ASN A 408 34.50 -21.45 9.53
C ASN A 408 33.73 -21.58 8.21
N HIS A 409 33.66 -20.52 7.42
CA HIS A 409 32.87 -20.44 6.20
C HIS A 409 33.69 -19.80 5.09
N LEU A 410 33.81 -20.49 3.96
CA LEU A 410 34.57 -20.07 2.79
C LEU A 410 33.63 -19.94 1.59
N PRO A 411 33.31 -18.70 1.16
CA PRO A 411 32.66 -18.47 -0.11
C PRO A 411 33.55 -18.92 -1.27
N VAL A 412 32.97 -19.70 -2.18
CA VAL A 412 33.60 -20.16 -3.43
C VAL A 412 33.24 -19.18 -4.55
N VAL A 413 34.24 -18.70 -5.28
CA VAL A 413 34.07 -17.69 -6.33
C VAL A 413 34.62 -18.13 -7.69
N ASP A 414 34.07 -17.58 -8.76
CA ASP A 414 34.65 -17.69 -10.11
C ASP A 414 35.84 -16.75 -10.34
N GLU A 415 36.38 -16.71 -11.57
CA GLU A 415 37.50 -15.84 -11.94
C GLU A 415 37.18 -14.33 -11.82
N ASP A 416 35.91 -13.95 -11.95
CA ASP A 416 35.41 -12.58 -11.80
C ASP A 416 35.08 -12.22 -10.33
N LYS A 417 35.41 -13.12 -9.38
CA LYS A 417 35.10 -13.04 -7.94
C LYS A 417 33.60 -13.11 -7.62
N ARG A 418 32.77 -13.61 -8.53
CA ARG A 418 31.33 -13.81 -8.28
C ARG A 418 31.09 -15.07 -7.46
N LEU A 419 30.17 -15.00 -6.53
CA LEU A 419 29.81 -16.13 -5.65
C LEU A 419 29.14 -17.27 -6.43
N VAL A 420 29.77 -18.44 -6.40
CA VAL A 420 29.26 -19.68 -7.01
C VAL A 420 28.85 -20.75 -6.00
N GLY A 421 29.36 -20.68 -4.77
CA GLY A 421 29.08 -21.66 -3.73
C GLY A 421 29.62 -21.26 -2.37
N ILE A 422 29.38 -22.08 -1.35
CA ILE A 422 29.97 -21.92 -0.02
C ILE A 422 30.33 -23.29 0.54
N VAL A 423 31.44 -23.34 1.27
CA VAL A 423 31.90 -24.52 2.01
C VAL A 423 32.15 -24.14 3.45
N THR A 424 31.78 -25.01 4.39
CA THR A 424 32.01 -24.82 5.82
C THR A 424 33.09 -25.76 6.35
N SER A 425 33.62 -25.46 7.53
CA SER A 425 34.54 -26.35 8.24
C SER A 425 33.96 -27.75 8.48
N TRP A 426 32.63 -27.85 8.66
CA TRP A 426 31.93 -29.12 8.75
C TRP A 426 31.96 -29.90 7.42
N ASP A 427 31.72 -29.24 6.28
CA ASP A 427 31.72 -29.88 4.97
C ASP A 427 33.11 -30.45 4.64
N VAL A 428 34.17 -29.67 4.91
CA VAL A 428 35.57 -30.10 4.74
C VAL A 428 35.91 -31.26 5.68
N SER A 429 35.56 -31.15 6.96
CA SER A 429 35.82 -32.21 7.95
C SER A 429 35.13 -33.52 7.55
N LYS A 430 33.87 -33.44 7.12
CA LYS A 430 33.10 -34.59 6.65
C LYS A 430 33.72 -35.21 5.40
N ALA A 431 34.18 -34.40 4.45
CA ALA A 431 34.82 -34.87 3.23
C ALA A 431 36.13 -35.63 3.52
N LEU A 432 36.98 -35.08 4.37
CA LEU A 432 38.23 -35.70 4.80
C LEU A 432 37.98 -37.02 5.56
N ALA A 433 36.99 -37.05 6.45
CA ALA A 433 36.63 -38.26 7.19
C ALA A 433 36.11 -39.40 6.29
N LEU A 434 35.54 -39.06 5.13
CA LEU A 434 35.04 -40.02 4.14
C LEU A 434 36.06 -40.34 3.05
N SER A 435 37.33 -39.92 3.22
CA SER A 435 38.40 -40.06 2.22
C SER A 435 38.00 -39.54 0.83
N LYS A 436 37.26 -38.42 0.82
CA LYS A 436 36.89 -37.67 -0.38
C LYS A 436 37.69 -36.37 -0.42
N ASP A 437 39.00 -36.50 -0.55
CA ASP A 437 40.01 -35.43 -0.51
C ASP A 437 40.29 -34.77 -1.88
N GLY A 438 39.52 -35.13 -2.90
CA GLY A 438 39.62 -34.58 -4.26
C GLY A 438 38.98 -33.20 -4.44
N ASP A 439 38.13 -33.07 -5.46
CA ASP A 439 37.49 -31.81 -5.84
C ASP A 439 36.54 -31.28 -4.75
N LEU A 440 36.51 -29.96 -4.57
CA LEU A 440 35.61 -29.24 -3.67
C LEU A 440 34.18 -29.14 -4.24
N ALA A 441 34.03 -29.19 -5.56
CA ALA A 441 32.74 -29.00 -6.23
C ALA A 441 31.58 -29.94 -5.76
N PRO A 442 31.83 -31.20 -5.35
CA PRO A 442 30.79 -32.10 -4.84
C PRO A 442 30.32 -31.79 -3.41
N ILE A 443 31.13 -31.05 -2.63
CA ILE A 443 30.82 -30.77 -1.21
C ILE A 443 30.31 -29.36 -0.97
N MET A 444 30.43 -28.46 -1.97
CA MET A 444 29.97 -27.09 -1.83
C MET A 444 28.45 -26.94 -1.99
N THR A 445 27.87 -26.06 -1.19
CA THR A 445 26.48 -25.63 -1.36
C THR A 445 26.41 -24.57 -2.44
N ARG A 446 25.66 -24.82 -3.53
CA ARG A 446 25.54 -23.90 -4.68
C ARG A 446 24.44 -22.85 -4.51
N ASN A 447 23.34 -23.24 -3.88
CA ASN A 447 22.22 -22.33 -3.60
C ASN A 447 22.49 -21.54 -2.32
N VAL A 448 23.44 -20.61 -2.39
CA VAL A 448 23.89 -19.83 -1.24
C VAL A 448 22.88 -18.74 -0.90
N ILE A 449 22.49 -18.67 0.37
CA ILE A 449 21.70 -17.57 0.90
C ILE A 449 22.64 -16.40 1.19
N THR A 450 22.34 -15.23 0.63
CA THR A 450 23.19 -14.02 0.71
C THR A 450 22.41 -12.79 1.13
N VAL A 451 23.16 -11.75 1.50
CA VAL A 451 22.65 -10.40 1.81
C VAL A 451 23.44 -9.33 1.05
N SER A 452 22.84 -8.15 0.90
CA SER A 452 23.46 -6.93 0.37
C SER A 452 24.06 -6.10 1.51
N PRO A 453 25.15 -5.32 1.29
CA PRO A 453 25.69 -4.39 2.29
C PRO A 453 24.66 -3.36 2.79
N GLU A 454 23.65 -3.05 1.98
CA GLU A 454 22.60 -2.09 2.31
C GLU A 454 21.36 -2.73 2.98
N ASP A 455 21.37 -4.05 3.18
CA ASP A 455 20.29 -4.74 3.89
C ASP A 455 20.31 -4.41 5.40
N PRO A 456 19.14 -4.43 6.07
CA PRO A 456 19.07 -4.37 7.53
C PRO A 456 19.71 -5.58 8.21
N VAL A 457 20.36 -5.38 9.36
CA VAL A 457 20.89 -6.48 10.18
C VAL A 457 19.82 -7.51 10.57
N ASP A 458 18.61 -7.05 10.91
CA ASP A 458 17.49 -7.94 11.26
C ASP A 458 17.09 -8.89 10.13
N LEU A 459 17.33 -8.50 8.86
CA LEU A 459 17.12 -9.41 7.75
C LEU A 459 18.11 -10.58 7.80
N ALA A 460 19.38 -10.31 8.10
CA ALA A 460 20.37 -11.37 8.27
C ALA A 460 20.00 -12.30 9.42
N VAL A 461 19.59 -11.78 10.59
CA VAL A 461 19.14 -12.60 11.73
C VAL A 461 18.02 -13.55 11.30
N ARG A 462 16.96 -13.03 10.67
CA ARG A 462 15.85 -13.85 10.19
C ARG A 462 16.27 -14.90 9.16
N LEU A 463 17.19 -14.57 8.26
CA LEU A 463 17.67 -15.51 7.24
C LEU A 463 18.51 -16.63 7.88
N LEU A 464 19.37 -16.30 8.85
CA LEU A 464 20.15 -17.28 9.61
C LEU A 464 19.22 -18.28 10.32
N GLU A 465 18.22 -17.78 11.06
CA GLU A 465 17.24 -18.60 11.77
C GLU A 465 16.39 -19.45 10.82
N LYS A 466 15.79 -18.82 9.81
CA LYS A 466 14.88 -19.49 8.87
C LYS A 466 15.56 -20.62 8.10
N HIS A 467 16.80 -20.43 7.70
CA HIS A 467 17.55 -21.42 6.94
C HIS A 467 18.41 -22.33 7.81
N ASN A 468 18.41 -22.12 9.14
CA ASN A 468 19.24 -22.82 10.11
C ASN A 468 20.73 -22.84 9.70
N ILE A 469 21.25 -21.67 9.34
CA ILE A 469 22.64 -21.46 8.91
C ILE A 469 23.33 -20.45 9.83
N SER A 470 24.65 -20.55 9.95
CA SER A 470 25.45 -19.74 10.88
C SER A 470 26.09 -18.50 10.26
N ALA A 471 26.06 -18.36 8.92
CA ALA A 471 26.59 -17.20 8.23
C ALA A 471 25.96 -16.94 6.86
N LEU A 472 26.11 -15.70 6.40
CA LEU A 472 25.61 -15.19 5.13
C LEU A 472 26.72 -14.42 4.42
N PRO A 473 27.15 -14.84 3.22
CA PRO A 473 28.01 -14.01 2.38
C PRO A 473 27.30 -12.71 2.00
N VAL A 474 28.05 -11.61 2.06
CA VAL A 474 27.63 -10.28 1.62
C VAL A 474 28.10 -10.10 0.18
N ILE A 475 27.17 -9.79 -0.73
CA ILE A 475 27.46 -9.63 -2.16
C ILE A 475 26.98 -8.28 -2.70
N ASP A 476 27.64 -7.79 -3.74
CA ASP A 476 27.15 -6.66 -4.53
C ASP A 476 26.12 -7.10 -5.61
N LYS A 477 25.67 -6.12 -6.40
CA LYS A 477 24.73 -6.31 -7.52
C LYS A 477 25.25 -7.25 -8.62
N ASP A 478 26.57 -7.35 -8.78
CA ASP A 478 27.25 -8.19 -9.77
C ASP A 478 27.61 -9.57 -9.18
N ARG A 479 27.07 -9.89 -7.99
CA ARG A 479 27.33 -11.09 -7.17
C ARG A 479 28.76 -11.22 -6.66
N LYS A 480 29.56 -10.16 -6.67
CA LYS A 480 30.92 -10.20 -6.10
C LYS A 480 30.85 -10.24 -4.58
N VAL A 481 31.67 -11.09 -3.97
CA VAL A 481 31.73 -11.23 -2.51
C VAL A 481 32.45 -10.03 -1.91
N LEU A 482 31.78 -9.31 -1.02
CA LEU A 482 32.30 -8.15 -0.28
C LEU A 482 32.76 -8.51 1.13
N GLY A 483 32.12 -9.52 1.74
CA GLY A 483 32.36 -9.91 3.13
C GLY A 483 31.44 -11.05 3.58
N ILE A 484 31.38 -11.26 4.89
CA ILE A 484 30.47 -12.23 5.52
C ILE A 484 29.88 -11.66 6.81
N VAL A 485 28.65 -12.06 7.13
CA VAL A 485 28.01 -11.84 8.43
C VAL A 485 27.77 -13.20 9.08
N THR A 486 28.11 -13.32 10.37
CA THR A 486 27.94 -14.56 11.16
C THR A 486 26.99 -14.31 12.32
N GLY A 487 26.28 -15.35 12.78
CA GLY A 487 25.42 -15.27 13.96
C GLY A 487 26.17 -14.81 15.22
N GLU A 488 27.44 -15.22 15.38
CA GLU A 488 28.30 -14.78 16.48
C GLU A 488 28.63 -13.28 16.39
N GLY A 489 28.92 -12.77 15.18
CA GLY A 489 29.17 -11.35 14.94
C GLY A 489 27.95 -10.49 15.27
N LEU A 490 26.77 -10.95 14.88
CA LEU A 490 25.50 -10.27 15.20
C LEU A 490 25.19 -10.29 16.70
N SER A 491 25.41 -11.42 17.38
CA SER A 491 25.20 -11.54 18.83
C SER A 491 26.07 -10.55 19.64
N LYS A 492 27.33 -10.36 19.24
CA LYS A 492 28.25 -9.38 19.86
C LYS A 492 27.75 -7.94 19.71
N LEU A 493 27.10 -7.62 18.60
CA LEU A 493 26.58 -6.28 18.33
C LEU A 493 25.33 -5.99 19.16
N ILE A 494 24.39 -6.93 19.22
CA ILE A 494 23.18 -6.83 20.06
C ILE A 494 23.56 -6.66 21.54
N SER A 495 24.55 -7.42 22.00
CA SER A 495 25.05 -7.34 23.38
C SER A 495 25.70 -6.00 23.72
N ARG A 496 26.20 -5.26 22.72
CA ARG A 496 26.75 -3.89 22.90
C ARG A 496 25.64 -2.83 22.85
N GLY A 497 24.60 -3.05 22.06
CA GLY A 497 23.43 -2.15 21.97
C GLY A 497 22.53 -2.18 23.21
N LEU A 498 22.40 -3.33 23.88
CA LEU A 498 21.62 -3.47 25.14
C LEU A 498 22.28 -2.80 26.36
N ARG A 499 23.51 -2.27 26.23
CA ARG A 499 24.27 -1.60 27.30
C ARG A 499 24.29 -0.07 27.19
N GLN A 500 23.59 0.50 26.22
CA GLN A 500 23.32 1.94 26.12
C GLN A 500 21.83 2.18 26.32
#